data_AF-A0A7X0J3N6-F1
#
_entry.id   AF-A0A7X0J3N6-F1
#
_cell.length_a   1.000
_cell.length_b   1.000
_cell.length_c   1.000
_cell.angle_alpha   90.00
_cell.angle_beta   90.00
_cell.angle_gamma   90.00
#
_symmetry.space_group_name_H-M   'P 1'
#
loop_
_entity.id
_entity.type
_entity.pdbx_description
1 polymer ?
#
loop_
_entity_poly.entity_id
_entity_poly.type
_entity_poly.pdbx_seq_one_letter_code
_entity_poly.pdbx_strand_id
1 'polypeptide(L)'
;MKHDIDDGWKQEAPYLASLQKENPFSVPEEYFNKLPEMINGARYADKLREAIPMSGFTVPEEYFSELHNRISLETEIISRLQNFPKEEGHQAPDLYFEKLQARILAKTTEALIPVKHEPKIIRLWHNDLIKYASVACFILVTAFGLFLNQQREIGITEIANEQMLYDMNEQDIIDHIQGDNTAVKNSDTTNENLENYILNNFSQSELSPVNN
;
A
#
# COMPACT_ATOMS: atom_id res chain seq x y z
N MET A 1 35.61 40.88 -5.66
CA MET A 1 37.03 41.03 -5.29
C MET A 1 37.81 39.96 -6.02
N LYS A 2 38.67 40.32 -6.99
CA LYS A 2 39.57 39.35 -7.63
C LYS A 2 40.67 39.05 -6.60
N HIS A 3 40.72 37.81 -6.14
CA HIS A 3 41.82 37.34 -5.30
C HIS A 3 42.98 37.04 -6.25
N ASP A 4 44.01 37.87 -6.20
CA ASP A 4 45.25 37.62 -6.92
C ASP A 4 45.93 36.44 -6.21
N ILE A 5 45.82 35.25 -6.82
CA ILE A 5 46.47 34.03 -6.34
C ILE A 5 47.97 34.25 -6.53
N ASP A 6 48.71 34.33 -5.43
CA ASP A 6 50.17 34.44 -5.45
C ASP A 6 50.77 33.19 -6.12
N ASP A 7 51.49 33.41 -7.20
CA ASP A 7 52.03 32.38 -8.10
C ASP A 7 53.34 31.74 -7.56
N GLY A 8 53.72 32.03 -6.31
CA GLY A 8 54.92 31.50 -5.66
C GLY A 8 55.02 29.97 -5.69
N TRP A 9 53.89 29.27 -5.60
CA TRP A 9 53.83 27.80 -5.69
C TRP A 9 54.39 27.24 -7.02
N LYS A 10 54.40 28.05 -8.09
CA LYS A 10 54.96 27.64 -9.39
C LYS A 10 56.47 27.47 -9.35
N GLN A 11 57.15 28.17 -8.43
CA GLN A 11 58.60 28.02 -8.22
C GLN A 11 58.90 26.79 -7.36
N GLU A 12 58.03 26.48 -6.41
CA GLU A 12 58.15 25.33 -5.51
C GLU A 12 57.82 24.00 -6.22
N ALA A 13 56.92 24.02 -7.20
CA ALA A 13 56.50 22.85 -7.97
C ALA A 13 56.46 23.13 -9.49
N PRO A 14 57.62 23.36 -10.15
CA PRO A 14 57.68 23.70 -11.57
C PRO A 14 57.08 22.61 -12.47
N TYR A 15 57.16 21.34 -12.05
CA TYR A 15 56.53 20.23 -12.74
C TYR A 15 55.00 20.36 -12.75
N LEU A 16 54.37 20.65 -11.61
CA LEU A 16 52.92 20.83 -11.52
C LEU A 16 52.45 22.10 -12.25
N ALA A 17 53.27 23.16 -12.22
CA ALA A 17 53.01 24.39 -12.97
C ALA A 17 53.08 24.18 -14.49
N SER A 18 53.86 23.19 -14.94
CA SER A 18 53.98 22.83 -16.37
C SER A 18 52.84 21.95 -16.87
N LEU A 19 52.02 21.39 -15.98
CA LEU A 19 50.87 20.58 -16.39
C LEU A 19 49.76 21.47 -16.94
N GLN A 20 49.16 21.02 -18.04
CA GLN A 20 47.99 21.66 -18.63
C GLN A 20 46.84 21.62 -17.62
N LYS A 21 46.20 22.76 -17.36
CA LYS A 21 45.09 22.88 -16.40
C LYS A 21 43.79 22.38 -17.03
N GLU A 22 43.82 21.15 -17.51
CA GLU A 22 42.68 20.45 -18.07
C GLU A 22 42.30 19.31 -17.14
N ASN A 23 40.99 19.04 -17.04
CA ASN A 23 40.51 17.91 -16.28
C ASN A 23 40.74 16.64 -17.13
N PRO A 24 41.64 15.72 -16.75
CA PRO A 24 41.88 14.50 -17.50
C PRO A 24 40.72 13.50 -17.39
N PHE A 25 39.77 13.73 -16.49
CA PHE A 25 38.62 12.88 -16.28
C PHE A 25 37.44 13.37 -17.11
N SER A 26 37.02 12.55 -18.07
CA SER A 26 35.79 12.76 -18.82
C SER A 26 34.72 11.77 -18.35
N VAL A 27 33.52 12.27 -18.12
CA VAL A 27 32.35 11.41 -17.87
C VAL A 27 31.55 11.23 -19.15
N PRO A 28 30.83 10.11 -19.31
CA PRO A 28 29.90 9.92 -20.41
C PRO A 28 28.83 11.00 -20.47
N GLU A 29 28.29 11.22 -21.66
CA GLU A 29 27.14 12.12 -21.85
C GLU A 29 25.95 11.67 -20.97
N GLU A 30 25.24 12.64 -20.39
CA GLU A 30 24.12 12.42 -19.47
C GLU A 30 24.46 11.73 -18.13
N TYR A 31 25.73 11.48 -17.80
CA TYR A 31 26.11 10.82 -16.53
C TYR A 31 25.45 11.47 -15.32
N PHE A 32 25.56 12.79 -15.17
CA PHE A 32 24.96 13.51 -14.04
C PHE A 32 23.43 13.61 -14.11
N ASN A 33 22.82 13.48 -15.29
CA ASN A 33 21.37 13.47 -15.44
C ASN A 33 20.77 12.13 -14.98
N LYS A 34 21.48 11.02 -15.25
CA LYS A 34 21.06 9.65 -14.88
C LYS A 34 21.51 9.25 -13.48
N LEU A 35 22.54 9.91 -12.93
CA LEU A 35 23.10 9.60 -11.62
C LEU A 35 22.05 9.55 -10.49
N PRO A 36 21.11 10.50 -10.37
CA PRO A 36 20.08 10.44 -9.34
C PRO A 36 19.18 9.19 -9.47
N GLU A 37 18.79 8.84 -10.68
CA GLU A 37 17.98 7.65 -10.97
C GLU A 37 18.75 6.37 -10.62
N MET A 38 20.02 6.28 -11.04
CA MET A 38 20.89 5.14 -10.74
C MET A 38 21.10 4.95 -9.22
N ILE A 39 21.34 6.04 -8.49
CA ILE A 39 21.50 6.00 -7.03
C ILE A 39 20.20 5.56 -6.36
N ASN A 40 19.06 6.12 -6.78
CA ASN A 40 17.77 5.77 -6.22
C ASN A 40 17.41 4.31 -6.52
N GLY A 41 17.70 3.82 -7.73
CA GLY A 41 17.50 2.44 -8.15
C GLY A 41 18.37 1.46 -7.36
N ALA A 42 19.66 1.77 -7.17
CA ALA A 42 20.57 0.95 -6.37
C ALA A 42 20.10 0.86 -4.90
N ARG A 43 19.78 2.01 -4.29
CA ARG A 43 19.27 2.05 -2.91
C ARG A 43 17.94 1.30 -2.77
N TYR A 44 17.07 1.38 -3.77
CA TYR A 44 15.81 0.64 -3.77
C TYR A 44 16.05 -0.87 -3.85
N ALA A 45 16.98 -1.33 -4.70
CA ALA A 45 17.36 -2.73 -4.79
C ALA A 45 17.96 -3.27 -3.47
N ASP A 46 18.80 -2.48 -2.79
CA ASP A 46 19.32 -2.86 -1.47
C ASP A 46 18.22 -2.95 -0.41
N LYS A 47 17.29 -1.98 -0.40
CA LYS A 47 16.10 -2.05 0.48
C LYS A 47 15.25 -3.27 0.22
N LEU A 48 15.05 -3.65 -1.05
CA LEU A 48 14.32 -4.88 -1.39
C LEU A 48 15.07 -6.12 -0.90
N ARG A 49 16.39 -6.15 -1.03
CA ARG A 49 17.22 -7.27 -0.56
C ARG A 49 17.21 -7.42 0.96
N GLU A 50 17.10 -6.32 1.70
CA GLU A 50 16.96 -6.32 3.15
C GLU A 50 15.52 -6.64 3.60
N ALA A 51 14.52 -6.11 2.90
CA ALA A 51 13.11 -6.32 3.22
C ALA A 51 12.60 -7.72 2.83
N ILE A 52 13.22 -8.36 1.84
CA ILE A 52 12.90 -9.73 1.43
C ILE A 52 13.88 -10.65 2.18
N PRO A 53 13.44 -11.40 3.21
CA PRO A 53 14.29 -12.39 3.84
C PRO A 53 14.79 -13.39 2.79
N MET A 54 16.03 -13.88 2.95
CA MET A 54 16.79 -14.72 2.00
C MET A 54 16.04 -15.89 1.31
N SER A 55 14.84 -16.27 1.77
CA SER A 55 13.89 -17.04 0.97
C SER A 55 13.19 -16.13 -0.06
N GLY A 56 13.93 -15.74 -1.10
CA GLY A 56 13.33 -15.13 -2.28
C GLY A 56 12.17 -15.98 -2.80
N PHE A 57 11.15 -15.32 -3.37
CA PHE A 57 9.99 -15.90 -4.08
C PHE A 57 9.78 -17.40 -3.84
N THR A 58 9.21 -17.74 -2.68
CA THR A 58 8.81 -19.12 -2.39
C THR A 58 7.60 -19.46 -3.24
N VAL A 59 7.75 -20.47 -4.10
CA VAL A 59 6.59 -21.08 -4.73
C VAL A 59 5.79 -21.85 -3.68
N PRO A 60 4.45 -21.92 -3.79
CA PRO A 60 3.65 -22.78 -2.95
C PRO A 60 4.13 -24.23 -2.99
N GLU A 61 3.88 -24.95 -1.90
CA GLU A 61 4.06 -26.41 -1.89
C GLU A 61 3.30 -27.00 -3.08
N GLU A 62 3.89 -27.99 -3.74
CA GLU A 62 3.31 -28.68 -4.92
C GLU A 62 3.21 -27.88 -6.22
N TYR A 63 3.58 -26.60 -6.30
CA TYR A 63 3.48 -25.78 -7.54
C TYR A 63 4.03 -26.50 -8.78
N PHE A 64 5.24 -27.06 -8.70
CA PHE A 64 5.88 -27.75 -9.82
C PHE A 64 5.22 -29.09 -10.15
N SER A 65 4.65 -29.77 -9.15
CA SER A 65 3.90 -31.03 -9.34
C SER A 65 2.58 -30.77 -10.06
N GLU A 66 1.81 -29.77 -9.60
CA GLU A 66 0.56 -29.36 -10.23
C GLU A 66 0.79 -28.84 -11.66
N LEU A 67 1.83 -28.02 -11.85
CA LEU A 67 2.20 -27.51 -13.16
C LEU A 67 2.53 -28.66 -14.13
N HIS A 68 3.32 -29.63 -13.67
CA HIS A 68 3.66 -30.80 -14.47
C HIS A 68 2.43 -31.61 -14.84
N ASN A 69 1.55 -31.89 -13.87
CA ASN A 69 0.32 -32.63 -14.10
C ASN A 69 -0.60 -31.91 -15.10
N ARG A 70 -0.72 -30.59 -14.97
CA ARG A 70 -1.54 -29.77 -15.90
C ARG A 70 -0.99 -29.80 -17.31
N ILE A 71 0.32 -29.64 -17.48
CA ILE A 71 0.95 -29.69 -18.81
C ILE A 71 0.78 -31.08 -19.43
N SER A 72 1.04 -32.15 -18.67
CA SER A 72 0.87 -33.53 -19.15
C SER A 72 -0.57 -33.81 -19.57
N LEU A 73 -1.56 -33.39 -18.77
CA LEU A 73 -2.98 -33.53 -19.10
C LEU A 73 -3.34 -32.81 -20.40
N GLU A 74 -2.94 -31.54 -20.56
CA GLU A 74 -3.17 -30.76 -21.77
C GLU A 74 -2.57 -31.43 -23.01
N THR A 75 -1.33 -31.93 -22.90
CA THR A 75 -0.68 -32.63 -24.03
C THR A 75 -1.37 -33.93 -24.40
N GLU A 76 -1.87 -34.69 -23.40
CA GLU A 76 -2.66 -35.89 -23.67
C GLU A 76 -3.96 -35.53 -24.38
N ILE A 77 -4.70 -34.52 -23.89
CA ILE A 77 -5.95 -34.07 -24.52
C ILE A 77 -5.71 -33.64 -25.96
N ILE A 78 -4.70 -32.82 -26.23
CA ILE A 78 -4.36 -32.36 -27.59
C ILE A 78 -4.02 -33.55 -28.50
N SER A 79 -3.26 -34.53 -28.00
CA SER A 79 -2.92 -35.73 -28.77
C SER A 79 -4.15 -36.60 -29.08
N ARG A 80 -5.07 -36.74 -28.12
CA ARG A 80 -6.35 -37.44 -28.30
C ARG A 80 -7.20 -36.72 -29.32
N LEU A 81 -7.29 -35.39 -29.24
CA LEU A 81 -8.06 -34.52 -30.15
C LEU A 81 -7.55 -34.60 -31.59
N GLN A 82 -6.23 -34.71 -31.80
CA GLN A 82 -5.66 -34.91 -33.14
C GLN A 82 -6.01 -36.27 -33.77
N ASN A 83 -6.28 -37.27 -32.94
CA ASN A 83 -6.67 -38.61 -33.38
C ASN A 83 -8.18 -38.77 -33.64
N PHE A 84 -9.00 -37.74 -33.39
CA PHE A 84 -10.40 -37.79 -33.81
C PHE A 84 -10.48 -37.65 -35.34
N PRO A 85 -11.34 -38.45 -36.00
CA PRO A 85 -11.60 -38.27 -37.41
C PRO A 85 -12.16 -36.85 -37.62
N LYS A 86 -11.50 -36.05 -38.45
CA LYS A 86 -11.94 -34.69 -38.84
C LYS A 86 -13.34 -34.65 -39.49
N GLU A 87 -13.90 -35.80 -39.80
CA GLU A 87 -15.15 -35.94 -40.55
C GLU A 87 -16.40 -36.03 -39.67
N GLU A 88 -16.28 -36.35 -38.37
CA GLU A 88 -17.42 -36.35 -37.46
C GLU A 88 -17.55 -35.01 -36.73
N GLY A 89 -17.75 -33.95 -37.51
CA GLY A 89 -18.27 -32.69 -36.97
C GLY A 89 -19.61 -32.95 -36.27
N HIS A 90 -19.99 -32.07 -35.34
CA HIS A 90 -21.28 -32.14 -34.63
C HIS A 90 -22.46 -32.16 -35.62
N GLN A 91 -22.88 -33.35 -36.04
CA GLN A 91 -24.07 -33.53 -36.84
C GLN A 91 -25.28 -33.51 -35.91
N ALA A 92 -26.27 -32.69 -36.27
CA ALA A 92 -27.55 -32.72 -35.59
C ALA A 92 -28.15 -34.14 -35.78
N PRO A 93 -28.76 -34.73 -34.74
CA PRO A 93 -29.42 -36.02 -34.87
C PRO A 93 -30.47 -36.00 -35.99
N ASP A 94 -30.65 -37.15 -36.65
CA ASP A 94 -31.67 -37.30 -37.68
C ASP A 94 -33.03 -36.79 -37.20
N LEU A 95 -33.67 -35.97 -38.04
CA LEU A 95 -34.99 -35.36 -37.79
C LEU A 95 -35.03 -34.38 -36.60
N TYR A 96 -33.88 -33.87 -36.12
CA TYR A 96 -33.83 -32.84 -35.07
C TYR A 96 -34.70 -31.63 -35.41
N PHE A 97 -34.53 -31.09 -36.62
CA PHE A 97 -35.24 -29.88 -37.05
C PHE A 97 -36.75 -30.13 -37.25
N GLU A 98 -37.14 -31.31 -37.73
CA GLU A 98 -38.55 -31.67 -37.87
C GLU A 98 -39.24 -31.80 -36.49
N LYS A 99 -38.58 -32.48 -35.54
CA LYS A 99 -39.07 -32.59 -34.16
C LYS A 99 -39.14 -31.23 -33.46
N LEU A 100 -38.16 -30.36 -33.72
CA LEU A 100 -38.14 -28.99 -33.20
C LEU A 100 -39.32 -28.18 -33.76
N GLN A 101 -39.54 -28.21 -35.07
CA GLN A 101 -40.68 -27.54 -35.71
C GLN A 101 -42.01 -28.05 -35.17
N ALA A 102 -42.20 -29.37 -35.06
CA ALA A 102 -43.40 -29.97 -34.50
C ALA A 102 -43.65 -29.53 -33.04
N ARG A 103 -42.59 -29.45 -32.22
CA ARG A 103 -42.67 -28.99 -30.82
C ARG A 103 -43.01 -27.50 -30.72
N ILE A 104 -42.44 -26.67 -31.59
CA ILE A 104 -42.74 -25.23 -31.64
C ILE A 104 -44.21 -25.05 -32.02
N LEU A 105 -44.67 -25.70 -33.08
CA LEU A 105 -46.06 -25.63 -33.51
C LEU A 105 -47.01 -26.08 -32.42
N ALA A 106 -46.80 -27.26 -31.80
CA ALA A 106 -47.63 -27.72 -30.69
C ALA A 106 -47.74 -26.67 -29.57
N LYS A 107 -46.62 -26.03 -29.19
CA LYS A 107 -46.61 -25.00 -28.14
C LYS A 107 -47.24 -23.66 -28.55
N THR A 108 -47.22 -23.30 -29.83
CA THR A 108 -47.75 -22.02 -30.30
C THR A 108 -49.20 -22.11 -30.78
N THR A 109 -49.63 -23.25 -31.32
CA THR A 109 -51.01 -23.46 -31.77
C THR A 109 -51.93 -23.91 -30.64
N GLU A 110 -51.44 -24.66 -29.64
CA GLU A 110 -52.22 -24.95 -28.43
C GLU A 110 -52.39 -23.72 -27.52
N ALA A 111 -51.58 -22.67 -27.71
CA ALA A 111 -51.71 -21.39 -27.00
C ALA A 111 -52.95 -20.58 -27.43
N LEU A 112 -53.72 -21.03 -28.43
CA LEU A 112 -55.05 -20.50 -28.73
C LEU A 112 -56.14 -21.05 -27.78
N ILE A 113 -55.83 -22.07 -26.99
CA ILE A 113 -56.66 -22.46 -25.84
C ILE A 113 -56.10 -21.69 -24.64
N PRO A 114 -56.87 -20.76 -24.05
CA PRO A 114 -56.37 -19.95 -22.93
C PRO A 114 -56.18 -20.85 -21.71
N VAL A 115 -54.97 -21.38 -21.52
CA VAL A 115 -54.55 -21.95 -20.23
C VAL A 115 -54.47 -20.78 -19.27
N LYS A 116 -55.54 -20.65 -18.48
CA LYS A 116 -55.75 -19.70 -17.40
C LYS A 116 -54.63 -19.83 -16.36
N HIS A 117 -53.48 -19.20 -16.60
CA HIS A 117 -52.53 -18.93 -15.54
C HIS A 117 -53.09 -17.80 -14.68
N GLU A 118 -53.87 -18.19 -13.67
CA GLU A 118 -54.31 -17.28 -12.63
C GLU A 118 -53.07 -16.74 -11.87
N PRO A 119 -52.85 -15.42 -11.85
CA PRO A 119 -51.64 -14.84 -11.31
C PRO A 119 -51.57 -15.12 -9.81
N LYS A 120 -50.62 -15.96 -9.40
CA LYS A 120 -50.38 -16.25 -7.99
C LYS A 120 -49.72 -15.04 -7.33
N ILE A 121 -50.53 -14.18 -6.73
CA ILE A 121 -50.06 -13.05 -5.92
C ILE A 121 -49.37 -13.58 -4.65
N ILE A 122 -48.03 -13.57 -4.65
CA ILE A 122 -47.23 -13.88 -3.45
C ILE A 122 -46.92 -12.58 -2.69
N ARG A 123 -47.26 -12.56 -1.40
CA ARG A 123 -46.94 -11.43 -0.51
C ARG A 123 -45.53 -11.62 0.04
N LEU A 124 -44.60 -10.74 -0.39
CA LEU A 124 -43.16 -10.86 -0.15
C LEU A 124 -42.70 -10.51 1.29
N TRP A 125 -43.54 -9.87 2.10
CA TRP A 125 -43.18 -9.47 3.47
C TRP A 125 -44.24 -9.96 4.46
N HIS A 126 -43.98 -11.14 5.04
CA HIS A 126 -44.75 -11.71 6.16
C HIS A 126 -43.79 -11.89 7.32
N ASN A 127 -43.51 -10.84 8.10
CA ASN A 127 -43.00 -11.08 9.44
C ASN A 127 -43.16 -9.88 10.37
N ASP A 128 -43.45 -10.20 11.63
CA ASP A 128 -43.53 -9.26 12.75
C ASP A 128 -42.17 -8.61 13.09
N LEU A 129 -41.09 -9.03 12.43
CA LEU A 129 -39.73 -8.48 12.57
C LEU A 129 -39.61 -7.01 12.18
N ILE A 130 -40.50 -6.52 11.31
CA ILE A 130 -40.53 -5.08 10.93
C ILE A 130 -40.83 -4.20 12.15
N LYS A 131 -41.58 -4.71 13.14
CA LYS A 131 -41.89 -3.97 14.38
C LYS A 131 -40.64 -3.77 15.25
N TYR A 132 -39.76 -4.77 15.30
CA TYR A 132 -38.50 -4.69 16.04
C TYR A 132 -37.43 -3.88 15.32
N ALA A 133 -37.40 -3.93 13.98
CA ALA A 133 -36.48 -3.13 13.17
C ALA A 133 -36.63 -1.62 13.41
N SER A 134 -37.88 -1.15 13.61
CA SER A 134 -38.13 0.26 13.93
C SER A 134 -37.52 0.69 15.28
N VAL A 135 -37.68 -0.12 16.34
CA VAL A 135 -37.12 0.17 17.67
C VAL A 135 -35.59 0.16 17.65
N ALA A 136 -34.98 -0.82 16.99
CA ALA A 136 -33.53 -0.88 16.86
C ALA A 136 -32.96 0.37 16.15
N CYS A 137 -33.66 0.88 15.13
CA CYS A 137 -33.25 2.09 14.43
C CYS A 137 -33.30 3.32 15.35
N PHE A 138 -34.35 3.47 16.18
CA PHE A 138 -34.42 4.55 17.16
C PHE A 138 -33.28 4.47 18.18
N ILE A 139 -32.97 3.28 18.69
CA ILE A 139 -31.86 3.08 19.64
C ILE A 139 -30.52 3.48 18.99
N LEU A 140 -30.28 3.07 17.75
CA LEU A 140 -29.06 3.42 17.01
C LEU A 140 -28.95 4.92 16.76
N VAL A 141 -30.03 5.58 16.37
CA VAL A 141 -30.04 7.04 16.13
C VAL A 141 -29.80 7.82 17.43
N THR A 142 -30.43 7.41 18.54
CA THR A 142 -30.22 8.06 19.84
C THR A 142 -28.80 7.83 20.35
N ALA A 143 -28.26 6.61 20.24
CA ALA A 143 -26.89 6.30 20.66
C ALA A 143 -25.85 7.05 19.81
N PHE A 144 -26.06 7.12 18.49
CA PHE A 144 -25.18 7.86 17.59
C PHE A 144 -25.23 9.37 17.83
N GLY A 145 -26.41 9.93 18.14
CA GLY A 145 -26.57 11.32 18.54
C GLY A 145 -25.80 11.67 19.83
N LEU A 146 -25.85 10.80 20.84
CA LEU A 146 -25.06 10.96 22.07
C LEU A 146 -23.55 10.81 21.81
N PHE A 147 -23.15 9.85 20.97
CA PHE A 147 -21.76 9.62 20.59
C PHE A 147 -21.13 10.84 19.90
N LEU A 148 -21.85 11.45 18.95
CA LEU A 148 -21.39 12.68 18.28
C LEU A 148 -21.35 13.87 19.24
N ASN A 149 -22.25 13.95 20.22
CA ASN A 149 -22.20 14.99 21.24
C ASN A 149 -20.99 14.83 22.19
N GLN A 150 -20.62 13.59 22.53
CA GLN A 150 -19.44 13.32 23.33
C GLN A 150 -18.13 13.63 22.58
N GLN A 151 -18.09 13.40 21.27
CA GLN A 151 -16.98 13.82 20.41
C GLN A 151 -16.85 15.35 20.29
N ARG A 152 -17.95 16.09 20.44
CA ARG A 152 -17.90 17.56 20.42
C ARG A 152 -17.10 18.10 21.59
N GLU A 153 -17.31 17.64 22.82
CA GLU A 153 -16.54 18.18 23.97
C GLU A 153 -15.02 17.99 23.85
N ILE A 154 -14.56 16.86 23.31
CA ILE A 154 -13.13 16.55 23.15
C ILE A 154 -12.49 17.48 22.10
N GLY A 155 -13.19 17.77 21.01
CA GLY A 155 -12.68 18.63 19.93
C GLY A 155 -12.63 20.13 20.27
N ILE A 156 -13.56 20.66 21.07
CA ILE A 156 -13.52 22.08 21.49
C ILE A 156 -12.49 22.33 22.60
N THR A 157 -12.21 21.37 23.48
CA THR A 157 -11.18 21.52 24.52
C THR A 157 -9.77 21.53 23.94
N GLU A 158 -9.51 20.73 22.90
CA GLU A 158 -8.20 20.64 22.25
C GLU A 158 -7.90 21.92 21.43
N ILE A 159 -8.89 22.44 20.68
CA ILE A 159 -8.77 23.69 19.93
C ILE A 159 -8.63 24.92 20.86
N ALA A 160 -9.34 24.95 22.00
CA ALA A 160 -9.21 26.03 22.98
C ALA A 160 -7.85 26.01 23.69
N ASN A 161 -7.27 24.83 23.92
CA ASN A 161 -5.96 24.67 24.54
C ASN A 161 -4.83 25.06 23.57
N GLU A 162 -4.96 24.72 22.28
CA GLU A 162 -4.04 25.18 21.24
C GLU A 162 -4.06 26.71 21.11
N GLN A 163 -5.25 27.33 21.16
CA GLN A 163 -5.37 28.78 21.05
C GLN A 163 -4.87 29.53 22.30
N MET A 164 -4.96 28.93 23.50
CA MET A 164 -4.30 29.44 24.70
C MET A 164 -2.77 29.33 24.66
N LEU A 165 -2.21 28.31 23.98
CA LEU A 165 -0.75 28.21 23.79
C LEU A 165 -0.20 29.31 22.88
N TYR A 166 -0.96 29.73 21.86
CA TYR A 166 -0.55 30.80 20.94
C TYR A 166 -0.63 32.19 21.55
N ASP A 167 -1.51 32.40 22.53
CA ASP A 167 -1.73 33.69 23.20
C ASP A 167 -0.88 33.85 24.48
N MET A 168 0.02 32.90 24.75
CA MET A 168 0.95 32.95 25.88
C MET A 168 2.02 34.02 25.63
N ASN A 169 2.05 35.05 26.48
CA ASN A 169 2.97 36.16 26.36
C ASN A 169 4.41 35.73 26.68
N GLU A 170 5.40 36.23 25.92
CA GLU A 170 6.82 35.93 26.11
C GLU A 170 7.30 36.28 27.52
N GLN A 171 6.75 37.33 28.15
CA GLN A 171 7.11 37.68 29.52
C GLN A 171 6.61 36.66 30.55
N ASP A 172 5.50 35.95 30.31
CA ASP A 172 5.00 34.91 31.23
C ASP A 172 5.85 33.64 31.13
N ILE A 173 6.34 33.33 29.94
CA ILE A 173 7.31 32.24 29.70
C ILE A 173 8.64 32.53 30.40
N ILE A 174 9.12 33.77 30.31
CA ILE A 174 10.35 34.21 30.99
C ILE A 174 10.16 34.17 32.51
N ASP A 175 9.02 34.62 33.03
CA ASP A 175 8.76 34.61 34.49
C ASP A 175 8.66 33.18 35.03
N HIS A 176 8.12 32.24 34.25
CA HIS A 176 8.08 30.82 34.63
C HIS A 176 9.47 30.15 34.62
N ILE A 177 10.33 30.52 33.66
CA ILE A 177 11.71 30.01 33.58
C ILE A 177 12.60 30.68 34.64
N GLN A 178 12.38 31.96 34.94
CA GLN A 178 13.15 32.72 35.92
C GLN A 178 12.71 32.38 37.36
N GLY A 179 11.43 32.08 37.57
CA GLY A 179 10.83 31.72 38.86
C GLY A 179 11.21 30.33 39.38
N ASP A 180 11.68 29.43 38.53
CA ASP A 180 12.05 28.05 38.90
C ASP A 180 13.58 27.87 39.07
N ASN A 181 14.30 28.93 39.45
CA ASN A 181 15.73 28.88 39.79
C ASN A 181 16.00 28.81 41.30
N THR A 182 15.13 28.16 42.07
CA THR A 182 15.45 27.72 43.44
C THR A 182 15.15 26.25 43.66
N ALA A 183 16.20 25.44 43.52
CA ALA A 183 16.37 24.10 44.08
C ALA A 183 15.39 22.99 43.63
N VAL A 184 15.82 22.28 42.59
CA VAL A 184 15.71 20.82 42.35
C VAL A 184 14.86 20.04 43.36
N LYS A 185 13.73 19.51 42.90
CA LYS A 185 13.15 18.28 43.44
C LYS A 185 12.74 17.36 42.28
N ASN A 186 13.50 16.26 42.18
CA ASN A 186 13.32 15.09 41.33
C ASN A 186 11.87 14.77 40.97
N SER A 187 11.57 14.68 39.68
CA SER A 187 10.57 13.75 39.15
C SER A 187 11.24 12.90 38.07
N ASP A 188 11.24 11.60 38.33
CA ASP A 188 11.76 10.54 37.49
C ASP A 188 11.19 10.60 36.07
N THR A 189 11.91 11.21 35.15
CA THR A 189 11.93 10.69 33.78
C THR A 189 12.86 9.49 33.83
N THR A 190 12.27 8.31 34.01
CA THR A 190 12.98 7.02 34.10
C THR A 190 14.08 6.97 33.05
N ASN A 191 15.35 6.88 33.50
CA ASN A 191 16.53 6.72 32.65
C ASN A 191 16.34 5.65 31.57
N GLU A 192 15.50 4.65 31.84
CA GLU A 192 15.10 3.58 30.92
C GLU A 192 14.47 4.07 29.61
N ASN A 193 13.63 5.12 29.64
CA ASN A 193 13.03 5.67 28.41
C ASN A 193 14.05 6.41 27.54
N LEU A 194 15.00 7.09 28.18
CA LEU A 194 16.06 7.80 27.49
C LEU A 194 17.09 6.82 26.92
N GLU A 195 17.47 5.80 27.71
CA GLU A 195 18.37 4.73 27.28
C GLU A 195 17.79 3.94 26.10
N ASN A 196 16.51 3.58 26.15
CA ASN A 196 15.84 2.88 25.04
C ASN A 196 15.76 3.71 23.76
N TYR A 197 15.54 5.03 23.88
CA TYR A 197 15.53 5.91 22.72
C TYR A 197 16.90 6.01 22.08
N ILE A 198 17.95 6.11 22.90
CA ILE A 198 19.34 6.18 22.42
C ILE A 198 19.75 4.86 21.76
N LEU A 199 19.42 3.72 22.38
CA LEU A 199 19.74 2.39 21.84
C LEU A 199 19.00 2.04 20.54
N ASN A 200 17.77 2.54 20.36
CA ASN A 200 16.97 2.23 19.16
C ASN A 200 17.26 3.15 17.97
N ASN A 201 17.83 4.33 18.20
CA ASN A 201 18.06 5.32 17.13
C ASN A 201 19.54 5.54 16.80
N PHE A 202 20.47 5.12 17.66
CA PHE A 202 21.91 5.27 17.43
C PHE A 202 22.62 3.92 17.54
N SER A 203 23.47 3.61 16.55
CA SER A 203 24.31 2.40 16.57
C SER A 203 25.55 2.60 17.43
N GLN A 204 26.04 1.54 18.09
CA GLN A 204 27.19 1.60 19.03
C GLN A 204 28.47 2.22 18.43
N SER A 205 28.63 2.20 17.11
CA SER A 205 29.76 2.82 16.40
C SER A 205 29.74 4.35 16.41
N GLU A 206 28.58 4.98 16.59
CA GLU A 206 28.42 6.45 16.61
C GLU A 206 28.51 7.05 18.02
N LEU A 207 28.40 6.21 19.06
CA LEU A 207 28.39 6.62 20.46
C LEU A 207 29.77 6.55 21.13
N SER A 208 30.76 5.95 20.47
CA SER A 208 32.15 5.97 20.93
C SER A 208 32.87 7.22 20.43
N PRO A 209 33.53 8.01 21.29
CA PRO A 209 34.45 9.02 20.81
C PRO A 209 35.57 8.30 20.06
N VAL A 210 35.75 8.66 18.79
CA VAL A 210 36.95 8.31 18.03
C VAL A 210 38.12 8.99 18.75
N ASN A 211 38.80 8.21 19.59
CA ASN A 211 40.07 8.60 20.18
C ASN A 211 41.11 8.49 19.06
N ASN A 212 41.56 9.64 18.56
CA ASN A 212 42.82 9.78 17.81
C ASN A 212 43.99 9.81 18.80
#